data_AF-A0AAE0M0M3-F1
#
_entry.id   AF-A0AAE0M0M3-F1
#
_cell.length_a   1.000
_cell.length_b   1.000
_cell.length_c   1.000
_cell.angle_alpha   90.00
_cell.angle_beta   90.00
_cell.angle_gamma   90.00
#
_symmetry.space_group_name_H-M   'P 1'
#
loop_
_entity.id
_entity.type
_entity.pdbx_description
1 polymer ?
#
loop_
_entity_poly.entity_id
_entity_poly.type
_entity_poly.pdbx_seq_one_letter_code
_entity_poly.pdbx_strand_id
1 'polypeptide(L)'
;MLDIGVSRRHIAAALTLLAFIWLLRFTVFSDGHVAPLLDSEHESDSSLPEPKLNETTNTVTVTTTTTTTAVSTSIPEPTILEVPRKYGQIIDRVATITDTLYTERLIPLILHYHAVLGPEWPIVFFTSNETLVQHIMPPPTNTTTTQGNETIVTTTPAGSAIWRRAVADGRITIRIIPDQFNLTSRNGVNLYLSRPWLWEQLAPATHVLIFQADAMICANSGRTVEDFLEWDMVGAPLHPRIHYYNGGLCLRNRTMIMEILGEGRDWEADTLSGNWTEGGEDIWFSKQMDLRGAHLPSAQEAMLFAAEHPWHIKDSIKPPFGYHKVHKYAAGKMEQIAQWCPEIALAAPGKLEPST
;
A
#
# COMPACT_ATOMS: atom_id res chain seq x y z
N MET A 1 -11.17 -32.38 -46.79
CA MET A 1 -10.46 -31.25 -47.43
C MET A 1 -11.53 -30.27 -47.87
N LEU A 2 -11.79 -29.23 -47.08
CA LEU A 2 -12.77 -28.19 -47.38
C LEU A 2 -11.99 -26.93 -47.74
N ASP A 3 -12.14 -26.50 -48.99
CA ASP A 3 -11.44 -25.37 -49.59
C ASP A 3 -12.29 -24.11 -49.37
N ILE A 4 -11.83 -23.20 -48.50
CA ILE A 4 -12.52 -21.93 -48.21
C ILE A 4 -11.90 -20.87 -49.11
N GLY A 5 -12.45 -20.73 -50.32
CA GLY A 5 -12.11 -19.66 -51.25
C GLY A 5 -12.69 -18.33 -50.81
N VAL A 6 -11.96 -17.57 -49.99
CA VAL A 6 -12.30 -16.16 -49.71
C VAL A 6 -12.05 -15.34 -50.98
N SER A 7 -13.14 -14.86 -51.60
CA SER A 7 -13.09 -14.08 -52.83
C SER A 7 -12.29 -12.78 -52.64
N ARG A 8 -11.39 -12.48 -53.58
CA ARG A 8 -10.55 -11.25 -53.63
C ARG A 8 -11.34 -9.96 -53.41
N ARG A 9 -12.64 -9.94 -53.70
CA ARG A 9 -13.53 -8.80 -53.46
C ARG A 9 -13.73 -8.50 -51.97
N HIS A 10 -13.70 -9.52 -51.11
CA HIS A 10 -13.88 -9.37 -49.66
C HIS A 10 -12.61 -8.82 -49.00
N ILE A 11 -11.44 -9.24 -49.50
CA ILE A 11 -10.15 -8.71 -49.04
C ILE A 11 -10.00 -7.24 -49.45
N ALA A 12 -10.39 -6.89 -50.68
CA ALA A 12 -10.37 -5.50 -51.13
C ALA A 12 -11.33 -4.61 -50.30
N ALA A 13 -12.54 -5.08 -49.99
CA ALA A 13 -13.48 -4.35 -49.15
C ALA A 13 -12.95 -4.14 -47.72
N ALA A 14 -12.33 -5.16 -47.12
CA ALA A 14 -11.74 -5.07 -45.78
C ALA A 14 -10.56 -4.08 -45.73
N LEU A 15 -9.69 -4.07 -46.75
CA LEU A 15 -8.58 -3.12 -46.81
C LEU A 15 -9.05 -1.67 -47.03
N THR A 16 -10.12 -1.48 -47.81
CA THR A 16 -10.71 -0.14 -48.03
C THR A 16 -11.34 0.40 -46.74
N LEU A 17 -12.01 -0.46 -45.96
CA LEU A 17 -12.57 -0.11 -44.66
C LEU A 17 -11.48 0.25 -43.65
N LEU A 18 -10.38 -0.51 -43.61
CA LEU A 18 -9.24 -0.23 -42.74
C LEU A 18 -8.54 1.09 -43.10
N ALA A 19 -8.38 1.38 -44.39
CA ALA A 19 -7.82 2.66 -44.85
C ALA A 19 -8.73 3.85 -44.47
N PHE A 20 -10.06 3.68 -44.55
CA PHE A 20 -11.02 4.71 -44.16
C PHE A 20 -11.02 4.97 -42.64
N ILE A 21 -10.93 3.91 -41.82
CA ILE A 21 -10.77 4.02 -40.36
C ILE A 21 -9.45 4.70 -40.01
N TRP A 22 -8.37 4.40 -40.73
CA TRP A 22 -7.06 5.02 -40.52
C TRP A 22 -7.07 6.52 -40.87
N LEU A 23 -7.72 6.91 -41.98
CA LEU A 23 -7.90 8.32 -42.38
C LEU A 23 -8.74 9.11 -41.37
N LEU A 24 -9.85 8.53 -40.87
CA LEU A 24 -10.69 9.16 -39.84
C LEU A 24 -9.94 9.39 -38.52
N ARG A 25 -9.02 8.50 -38.14
CA ARG A 25 -8.16 8.70 -36.96
C ARG A 25 -7.13 9.81 -37.15
N PHE A 26 -6.67 10.06 -38.38
CA PHE A 26 -5.69 11.11 -38.66
C PHE A 26 -6.30 12.51 -38.74
N THR A 27 -7.54 12.62 -39.25
CA THR A 27 -8.24 13.92 -39.34
C THR A 27 -8.83 14.39 -38.01
N VAL A 28 -9.06 13.49 -37.04
CA VAL A 28 -9.60 13.86 -35.71
C VAL A 28 -8.50 14.24 -34.71
N PHE A 29 -7.23 14.00 -35.01
CA PHE A 29 -6.09 14.30 -34.12
C PHE A 29 -5.14 15.40 -34.61
N SER A 30 -5.50 16.09 -35.69
CA SER A 30 -4.73 17.22 -36.20
C SER A 30 -5.61 18.46 -36.28
N ASP A 31 -5.98 19.03 -35.14
CA ASP A 31 -6.27 20.46 -35.01
C ASP A 31 -6.23 20.88 -33.54
N GLY A 32 -5.15 21.56 -33.18
CA GLY A 32 -4.89 22.08 -31.83
C GLY A 32 -3.79 23.14 -31.85
N HIS A 33 -3.73 23.94 -32.92
CA HIS A 33 -2.97 25.19 -32.95
C HIS A 33 -3.96 26.36 -33.04
N VAL A 34 -4.10 27.10 -31.94
CA VAL A 34 -4.50 28.51 -31.97
C VAL A 34 -3.47 29.30 -31.15
N ALA A 35 -3.02 30.38 -31.77
CA ALA A 35 -1.90 31.25 -31.43
C ALA A 35 -2.23 32.25 -30.29
N PRO A 36 -1.23 33.03 -29.81
CA PRO A 36 -1.34 33.89 -28.63
C PRO A 36 -1.75 35.34 -28.99
N LEU A 37 -2.53 35.98 -28.12
CA LEU A 37 -2.74 37.44 -28.05
C LEU A 37 -3.02 37.77 -26.57
N LEU A 38 -2.06 38.37 -25.86
CA LEU A 38 -1.76 39.82 -25.71
C LEU A 38 -2.50 40.45 -24.52
N ASP A 39 -1.67 40.79 -23.52
CA ASP A 39 -1.72 41.82 -22.48
C ASP A 39 -3.04 42.54 -22.16
N SER A 40 -3.37 42.51 -20.87
CA SER A 40 -3.75 43.73 -20.16
C SER A 40 -3.33 43.64 -18.69
N GLU A 41 -2.54 44.63 -18.29
CA GLU A 41 -2.06 44.93 -16.95
C GLU A 41 -3.21 45.05 -15.93
N HIS A 42 -2.99 44.54 -14.71
CA HIS A 42 -3.34 45.31 -13.52
C HIS A 42 -2.54 44.85 -12.30
N GLU A 43 -1.67 45.75 -11.84
CA GLU A 43 -1.04 45.73 -10.52
C GLU A 43 -2.08 45.71 -9.39
N SER A 44 -1.81 44.93 -8.35
CA SER A 44 -2.13 45.32 -6.98
C SER A 44 -1.10 44.74 -6.00
N ASP A 45 -0.23 45.63 -5.57
CA ASP A 45 0.72 45.54 -4.46
C ASP A 45 0.00 45.25 -3.13
N SER A 46 0.55 44.31 -2.34
CA SER A 46 0.47 44.37 -0.89
C SER A 46 1.59 43.53 -0.25
N SER A 47 2.72 44.18 -0.03
CA SER A 47 3.78 43.73 0.85
C SER A 47 3.41 43.91 2.34
N LEU A 48 3.64 42.90 3.18
CA LEU A 48 3.73 43.05 4.63
C LEU A 48 4.96 42.28 5.16
N PRO A 49 5.69 42.81 6.16
CA PRO A 49 7.05 42.37 6.46
C PRO A 49 7.15 41.43 7.67
N GLU A 50 8.20 40.61 7.68
CA GLU A 50 8.64 39.77 8.79
C GLU A 50 9.08 40.59 10.03
N PRO A 51 8.83 40.12 11.27
CA PRO A 51 9.41 40.71 12.45
C PRO A 51 10.76 40.08 12.83
N LYS A 52 11.77 40.93 12.94
CA LYS A 52 13.07 40.67 13.56
C LYS A 52 12.92 40.50 15.07
N LEU A 53 13.46 39.42 15.63
CA LEU A 53 13.56 39.21 17.07
C LEU A 53 14.83 39.91 17.58
N ASN A 54 14.67 41.01 18.31
CA ASN A 54 15.76 41.70 19.00
C ASN A 54 15.94 41.14 20.42
N GLU A 55 17.15 40.69 20.72
CA GLU A 55 17.65 40.46 22.07
C GLU A 55 17.54 41.74 22.90
N THR A 56 16.98 41.63 24.11
CA THR A 56 17.15 42.64 25.16
C THR A 56 17.56 41.96 26.45
N THR A 57 18.83 42.14 26.77
CA THR A 57 19.49 41.83 28.03
C THR A 57 18.97 42.77 29.11
N ASN A 58 18.28 42.23 30.12
CA ASN A 58 18.01 42.94 31.36
C ASN A 58 18.97 42.45 32.46
N THR A 59 19.92 43.32 32.76
CA THR A 59 20.83 43.24 33.91
C THR A 59 20.06 43.67 35.15
N VAL A 60 20.00 42.82 36.18
CA VAL A 60 19.62 43.24 37.53
C VAL A 60 20.72 42.77 38.49
N THR A 61 21.39 43.74 39.09
CA THR A 61 22.39 43.56 40.16
C THR A 61 21.72 43.86 41.49
N VAL A 62 21.58 42.89 42.40
CA VAL A 62 21.46 43.17 43.85
C VAL A 62 22.05 42.02 44.68
N THR A 63 23.19 42.36 45.30
CA THR A 63 23.66 42.08 46.67
C THR A 63 23.72 40.64 47.20
N THR A 64 24.97 40.23 47.41
CA THR A 64 25.47 39.12 48.21
C THR A 64 25.02 39.20 49.67
N THR A 65 24.47 38.11 50.22
CA THR A 65 24.62 37.79 51.64
C THR A 65 24.80 36.28 51.77
N THR A 66 25.99 35.90 52.20
CA THR A 66 26.45 34.54 52.41
C THR A 66 25.87 34.01 53.71
N THR A 67 25.07 32.94 53.65
CA THR A 67 24.86 32.05 54.80
C THR A 67 24.87 30.62 54.29
N THR A 68 25.94 29.91 54.63
CA THR A 68 26.19 28.51 54.31
C THR A 68 25.23 27.63 55.12
N THR A 69 24.35 26.89 54.46
CA THR A 69 23.66 25.74 55.07
C THR A 69 23.50 24.67 54.00
N ALA A 70 24.25 23.58 54.13
CA ALA A 70 24.15 22.44 53.24
C ALA A 70 22.81 21.72 53.47
N VAL A 71 21.86 21.96 52.57
CA VAL A 71 20.60 21.20 52.51
C VAL A 71 20.81 20.11 51.46
N SER A 72 20.85 18.86 51.94
CA SER A 72 20.78 17.67 51.09
C SER A 72 19.38 17.58 50.49
N THR A 73 19.22 18.04 49.25
CA THR A 73 18.01 17.80 48.45
C THR A 73 18.26 16.59 47.57
N SER A 74 17.77 15.43 47.98
CA SER A 74 17.59 14.29 47.08
C SER A 74 16.61 14.71 45.98
N ILE A 75 17.10 14.78 44.75
CA ILE A 75 16.27 14.97 43.56
C ILE A 75 15.30 13.77 43.50
N PRO A 76 13.97 13.98 43.45
CA PRO A 76 13.05 12.87 43.23
C PRO A 76 13.35 12.26 41.86
N GLU A 77 13.59 10.95 41.84
CA GLU A 77 13.72 10.18 40.62
C GLU A 77 12.48 10.46 39.74
N PRO A 78 12.65 10.83 38.46
CA PRO A 78 11.51 11.17 37.61
C PRO A 78 10.62 9.94 37.52
N THR A 79 9.42 10.06 38.06
CA THR A 79 8.37 9.06 37.86
C THR A 79 8.06 9.05 36.37
N ILE A 80 8.66 8.09 35.66
CA ILE A 80 8.33 7.82 34.27
C ILE A 80 6.87 7.42 34.28
N LEU A 81 6.00 8.34 33.84
CA LEU A 81 4.64 7.98 33.47
C LEU A 81 4.79 6.89 32.41
N GLU A 82 4.48 5.64 32.77
CA GLU A 82 4.31 4.57 31.80
C GLU A 82 3.17 4.99 30.88
N VAL A 83 3.50 5.64 29.76
CA VAL A 83 2.56 5.76 28.65
C VAL A 83 2.21 4.32 28.29
N PRO A 84 0.95 3.88 28.42
CA PRO A 84 0.57 2.51 28.08
C PRO A 84 1.06 2.25 26.67
N ARG A 85 1.83 1.17 26.45
CA ARG A 85 2.39 0.88 25.13
C ARG A 85 1.23 0.74 24.13
N LYS A 86 0.98 1.82 23.36
CA LYS A 86 -0.10 1.92 22.35
C LYS A 86 0.19 1.07 21.11
N TYR A 87 1.39 0.50 21.02
CA TYR A 87 1.82 -0.27 19.85
C TYR A 87 1.01 -1.58 19.72
N GLY A 88 0.46 -1.82 18.53
CA GLY A 88 -0.14 -3.10 18.16
C GLY A 88 -1.63 -3.26 18.42
N GLN A 89 -2.29 -2.30 19.08
CA GLN A 89 -3.74 -2.33 19.22
C GLN A 89 -4.41 -1.81 17.94
N ILE A 90 -5.30 -2.61 17.37
CA ILE A 90 -6.18 -2.15 16.31
C ILE A 90 -7.27 -1.28 16.95
N ILE A 91 -7.36 -0.02 16.51
CA ILE A 91 -8.38 0.94 16.99
C ILE A 91 -9.32 1.28 15.83
N ASP A 92 -8.88 2.14 14.92
CA ASP A 92 -9.63 2.58 13.74
C ASP A 92 -8.95 2.16 12.43
N ARG A 93 -7.64 1.91 12.46
CA ARG A 93 -6.85 1.59 11.27
C ARG A 93 -5.92 0.39 11.48
N VAL A 94 -5.64 -0.32 10.39
CA VAL A 94 -4.71 -1.45 10.37
C VAL A 94 -4.18 -1.65 8.96
N ALA A 95 -2.92 -2.03 8.84
CA ALA A 95 -2.35 -2.49 7.58
C ALA A 95 -2.21 -4.02 7.61
N THR A 96 -2.42 -4.68 6.47
CA THR A 96 -2.40 -6.13 6.40
C THR A 96 -1.72 -6.65 5.14
N ILE A 97 -0.99 -7.72 5.31
CA ILE A 97 -0.35 -8.49 4.25
C ILE A 97 -0.55 -9.98 4.51
N THR A 98 -0.75 -10.74 3.44
CA THR A 98 -0.97 -12.17 3.49
C THR A 98 -0.03 -12.85 2.49
N ASP A 99 0.83 -13.75 2.98
CA ASP A 99 1.77 -14.50 2.12
C ASP A 99 2.12 -15.86 2.75
N THR A 100 1.99 -16.93 1.97
CA THR A 100 2.32 -18.31 2.38
C THR A 100 3.41 -18.96 1.53
N LEU A 101 4.01 -18.22 0.60
CA LEU A 101 4.99 -18.74 -0.37
C LEU A 101 6.41 -18.27 -0.10
N TYR A 102 6.58 -17.31 0.81
CA TYR A 102 7.82 -16.67 1.25
C TYR A 102 8.78 -16.23 0.14
N THR A 103 9.32 -15.04 0.30
CA THR A 103 10.46 -14.57 -0.48
C THR A 103 11.45 -13.88 0.45
N GLU A 104 12.72 -13.84 0.06
CA GLU A 104 13.76 -13.13 0.83
C GLU A 104 13.46 -11.63 0.99
N ARG A 105 12.60 -11.08 0.14
CA ARG A 105 12.16 -9.67 0.20
C ARG A 105 11.02 -9.42 1.19
N LEU A 106 10.31 -10.46 1.64
CA LEU A 106 9.09 -10.31 2.43
C LEU A 106 9.31 -9.57 3.75
N ILE A 107 10.29 -10.00 4.55
CA ILE A 107 10.60 -9.33 5.83
C ILE A 107 11.07 -7.88 5.62
N PRO A 108 12.05 -7.59 4.73
CA PRO A 108 12.41 -6.21 4.40
C PRO A 108 11.24 -5.35 3.93
N LEU A 109 10.35 -5.90 3.09
CA LEU A 109 9.17 -5.19 2.59
C LEU A 109 8.23 -4.83 3.75
N ILE A 110 7.88 -5.78 4.62
CA ILE A 110 6.99 -5.51 5.76
C ILE A 110 7.62 -4.47 6.72
N LEU A 111 8.93 -4.56 6.95
CA LEU A 111 9.66 -3.59 7.77
C LEU A 111 9.66 -2.19 7.17
N HIS A 112 9.75 -2.07 5.84
CA HIS A 112 9.61 -0.80 5.14
C HIS A 112 8.21 -0.21 5.35
N TYR A 113 7.15 -1.00 5.14
CA TYR A 113 5.77 -0.55 5.41
C TYR A 113 5.61 -0.13 6.87
N HIS A 114 6.14 -0.91 7.81
CA HIS A 114 6.11 -0.57 9.23
C HIS A 114 6.75 0.81 9.51
N ALA A 115 7.89 1.10 8.89
CA ALA A 115 8.59 2.36 9.08
C ALA A 115 7.85 3.55 8.47
N VAL A 116 7.31 3.41 7.26
CA VAL A 116 6.62 4.49 6.54
C VAL A 116 5.26 4.81 7.16
N LEU A 117 4.50 3.80 7.59
CA LEU A 117 3.16 4.00 8.15
C LEU A 117 3.18 4.51 9.59
N GLY A 118 4.23 4.18 10.35
CA GLY A 118 4.37 4.63 11.74
C GLY A 118 3.47 3.90 12.73
N PRO A 119 3.39 4.40 13.99
CA PRO A 119 2.82 3.65 15.12
C PRO A 119 1.29 3.53 15.12
N GLU A 120 0.59 4.42 14.42
CA GLU A 120 -0.87 4.41 14.36
C GLU A 120 -1.40 3.31 13.42
N TRP A 121 -0.55 2.73 12.57
CA TRP A 121 -0.87 1.65 11.66
C TRP A 121 -0.21 0.35 12.09
N PRO A 122 -0.80 -0.42 13.02
CA PRO A 122 -0.31 -1.76 13.31
C PRO A 122 -0.41 -2.63 12.06
N ILE A 123 0.56 -3.53 11.87
CA ILE A 123 0.55 -4.48 10.76
C ILE A 123 0.09 -5.84 11.26
N VAL A 124 -0.90 -6.42 10.61
CA VAL A 124 -1.23 -7.85 10.76
C VAL A 124 -0.67 -8.60 9.56
N PHE A 125 0.29 -9.49 9.83
CA PHE A 125 0.86 -10.39 8.83
C PHE A 125 0.24 -11.77 8.94
N PHE A 126 -0.52 -12.16 7.91
CA PHE A 126 -1.10 -13.49 7.81
C PHE A 126 -0.18 -14.42 7.03
N THR A 127 0.10 -15.60 7.58
CA THR A 127 0.95 -16.61 6.92
C THR A 127 0.56 -18.04 7.31
N SER A 128 1.17 -19.04 6.70
CA SER A 128 0.98 -20.44 7.09
C SER A 128 1.88 -20.78 8.28
N ASN A 129 1.50 -21.80 9.06
CA ASN A 129 2.36 -22.28 10.15
C ASN A 129 3.72 -22.75 9.61
N GLU A 130 3.73 -23.37 8.43
CA GLU A 130 4.96 -23.80 7.75
C GLU A 130 5.90 -22.62 7.47
N THR A 131 5.40 -21.57 6.82
CA THR A 131 6.20 -20.38 6.51
C THR A 131 6.69 -19.69 7.79
N LEU A 132 5.85 -19.65 8.83
CA LEU A 132 6.22 -19.07 10.12
C LEU A 132 7.45 -19.76 10.72
N VAL A 133 7.40 -21.08 10.87
CA VAL A 133 8.46 -21.84 11.56
C VAL A 133 9.72 -21.99 10.71
N GLN A 134 9.60 -22.00 9.38
CA GLN A 134 10.75 -22.17 8.48
C GLN A 134 11.48 -20.85 8.21
N HIS A 135 10.76 -19.72 8.10
CA HIS A 135 11.33 -18.50 7.52
C HIS A 135 11.14 -17.24 8.36
N ILE A 136 10.05 -17.11 9.12
CA ILE A 136 9.69 -15.83 9.76
C ILE A 136 10.14 -15.78 11.22
N MET A 137 9.89 -16.84 11.99
CA MET A 137 10.32 -17.01 13.37
C MET A 137 10.88 -18.43 13.59
N PRO A 138 11.99 -18.79 12.91
CA PRO A 138 12.61 -20.08 13.13
C PRO A 138 13.12 -20.25 14.57
N PRO A 139 13.20 -21.49 15.07
CA PRO A 139 13.72 -21.75 16.41
C PRO A 139 15.18 -21.30 16.53
N PRO A 140 15.62 -20.88 17.72
CA PRO A 140 17.01 -20.51 17.95
C PRO A 140 17.94 -21.72 17.77
N THR A 141 19.15 -21.46 17.27
CA THR A 141 20.16 -22.50 17.05
C THR A 141 21.16 -22.52 18.20
N ASN A 142 21.40 -23.70 18.77
CA ASN A 142 22.44 -23.91 19.77
C ASN A 142 23.73 -24.36 19.08
N THR A 143 24.81 -23.62 19.28
CA THR A 143 26.16 -23.99 18.86
C THR A 143 27.00 -24.32 20.09
N THR A 144 27.51 -25.55 20.15
CA THR A 144 28.40 -25.98 21.22
C THR A 144 29.83 -25.81 20.77
N THR A 145 30.62 -25.06 21.54
CA THR A 145 32.06 -24.87 21.29
C THR A 145 32.84 -25.41 22.48
N THR A 146 33.80 -26.29 22.24
CA THR A 146 34.70 -26.79 23.30
C THR A 146 35.99 -25.99 23.25
N GLN A 147 36.36 -25.34 24.35
CA GLN A 147 37.61 -24.61 24.48
C GLN A 147 38.38 -25.21 25.67
N GLY A 148 39.33 -26.11 25.38
CA GLY A 148 40.00 -26.90 26.41
C GLY A 148 39.05 -27.92 27.04
N ASN A 149 38.88 -27.85 28.37
CA ASN A 149 38.04 -28.77 29.14
C ASN A 149 36.61 -28.24 29.34
N GLU A 150 36.31 -27.05 28.83
CA GLU A 150 35.04 -26.36 29.02
C GLU A 150 34.18 -26.42 27.77
N THR A 151 32.91 -26.76 27.96
CA THR A 151 31.90 -26.84 26.90
C THR A 151 30.99 -25.63 27.01
N ILE A 152 31.03 -24.74 26.02
CA ILE A 152 30.20 -23.53 25.97
C ILE A 152 29.05 -23.78 24.98
N VAL A 153 27.81 -23.66 25.45
CA VAL A 153 26.61 -23.68 24.60
C VAL A 153 26.18 -22.24 24.34
N THR A 154 26.29 -21.81 23.09
CA THR A 154 25.81 -20.48 22.65
C THR A 154 24.49 -20.63 21.91
N THR A 155 23.42 -20.04 22.44
CA THR A 155 22.12 -19.97 21.77
C THR A 155 22.05 -18.69 20.93
N THR A 156 21.94 -18.82 19.62
CA THR A 156 21.79 -17.68 18.70
C THR A 156 20.31 -17.50 18.35
N PRO A 157 19.70 -16.34 18.63
CA PRO A 157 18.34 -16.03 18.17
C PRO A 157 18.28 -16.04 16.65
N ALA A 158 17.29 -16.71 16.07
CA ALA A 158 17.11 -16.73 14.64
C ALA A 158 16.35 -15.47 14.14
N GLY A 159 16.61 -15.07 12.89
CA GLY A 159 15.94 -13.92 12.25
C GLY A 159 16.51 -12.54 12.61
N SER A 160 16.07 -11.52 11.85
CA SER A 160 16.54 -10.14 11.99
C SER A 160 16.17 -9.52 13.34
N ALA A 161 17.11 -8.79 13.96
CA ALA A 161 16.89 -8.16 15.25
C ALA A 161 15.78 -7.10 15.22
N ILE A 162 15.64 -6.34 14.13
CA ILE A 162 14.57 -5.34 13.99
C ILE A 162 13.20 -6.00 13.82
N TRP A 163 13.13 -7.11 13.08
CA TRP A 163 11.91 -7.90 12.94
C TRP A 163 11.43 -8.42 14.29
N ARG A 164 12.32 -9.07 15.06
CA ARG A 164 11.98 -9.60 16.39
C ARG A 164 11.49 -8.52 17.35
N ARG A 165 12.10 -7.32 17.31
CA ARG A 165 11.63 -6.19 18.14
C ARG A 165 10.25 -5.71 17.70
N ALA A 166 10.01 -5.54 16.40
CA ALA A 166 8.71 -5.10 15.90
C ALA A 166 7.57 -6.09 16.25
N VAL A 167 7.86 -7.40 16.22
CA VAL A 167 6.91 -8.43 16.66
C VAL A 167 6.73 -8.43 18.18
N ALA A 168 7.82 -8.40 18.96
CA ALA A 168 7.75 -8.38 20.42
C ALA A 168 7.05 -7.13 20.98
N ASP A 169 7.17 -5.99 20.28
CA ASP A 169 6.49 -4.74 20.62
C ASP A 169 5.01 -4.72 20.16
N GLY A 170 4.53 -5.76 19.47
CA GLY A 170 3.17 -5.84 18.94
C GLY A 170 2.91 -5.00 17.67
N ARG A 171 3.91 -4.24 17.18
CA ARG A 171 3.79 -3.40 15.98
C ARG A 171 3.48 -4.21 14.73
N ILE A 172 4.02 -5.43 14.67
CA ILE A 172 3.70 -6.43 13.67
C ILE A 172 3.15 -7.65 14.40
N THR A 173 1.87 -7.95 14.20
CA THR A 173 1.23 -9.16 14.73
C THR A 173 1.17 -10.22 13.65
N ILE A 174 1.63 -11.42 13.95
CA ILE A 174 1.57 -12.55 13.01
C ILE A 174 0.35 -13.41 13.34
N ARG A 175 -0.46 -13.76 12.34
CA ARG A 175 -1.62 -14.65 12.48
C ARG A 175 -1.55 -15.80 11.49
N ILE A 176 -1.95 -16.98 11.94
CA ILE A 176 -1.97 -18.17 11.08
C ILE A 176 -3.28 -18.21 10.29
N ILE A 177 -3.14 -18.45 8.99
CA ILE A 177 -4.26 -18.64 8.07
C ILE A 177 -4.78 -20.06 8.21
N PRO A 178 -6.10 -20.27 8.32
CA PRO A 178 -6.69 -21.61 8.31
C PRO A 178 -6.39 -22.38 7.02
N ASP A 179 -6.12 -23.68 7.14
CA ASP A 179 -5.73 -24.56 6.02
C ASP A 179 -6.77 -24.62 4.88
N GLN A 180 -8.02 -24.25 5.15
CA GLN A 180 -9.08 -24.15 4.14
C GLN A 180 -8.82 -23.07 3.08
N PHE A 181 -7.95 -22.09 3.34
CA PHE A 181 -7.61 -21.03 2.39
C PHE A 181 -6.35 -21.38 1.61
N ASN A 182 -6.53 -21.80 0.35
CA ASN A 182 -5.41 -22.11 -0.53
C ASN A 182 -4.88 -20.86 -1.27
N LEU A 183 -3.81 -20.25 -0.75
CA LEU A 183 -3.23 -19.04 -1.35
C LEU A 183 -2.17 -19.30 -2.44
N THR A 184 -2.05 -20.55 -2.90
CA THR A 184 -1.16 -20.91 -4.02
C THR A 184 -1.79 -20.66 -5.40
N SER A 185 -3.03 -20.17 -5.45
CA SER A 185 -3.74 -19.87 -6.68
C SER A 185 -4.43 -18.51 -6.63
N ARG A 186 -4.61 -17.88 -7.79
CA ARG A 186 -5.35 -16.61 -7.87
C ARG A 186 -6.80 -16.75 -7.41
N ASN A 187 -7.48 -17.84 -7.76
CA ASN A 187 -8.85 -18.08 -7.28
C ASN A 187 -8.90 -18.16 -5.76
N GLY A 188 -7.97 -18.90 -5.13
CA GLY A 188 -7.93 -19.01 -3.68
C GLY A 188 -7.61 -17.70 -2.96
N VAL A 189 -6.79 -16.82 -3.56
CA VAL A 189 -6.60 -15.44 -3.05
C VAL A 189 -7.89 -14.64 -3.11
N ASN A 190 -8.64 -14.69 -4.21
CA ASN A 190 -9.93 -14.00 -4.32
C ASN A 190 -10.94 -14.52 -3.28
N LEU A 191 -11.05 -15.84 -3.14
CA LEU A 191 -11.91 -16.46 -2.12
C LEU A 191 -11.55 -15.98 -0.71
N TYR A 192 -10.27 -16.00 -0.37
CA TYR A 192 -9.78 -15.55 0.93
C TYR A 192 -10.14 -14.09 1.22
N LEU A 193 -9.90 -13.18 0.26
CA LEU A 193 -10.21 -11.75 0.40
C LEU A 193 -11.71 -11.46 0.39
N SER A 194 -12.52 -12.34 -0.21
CA SER A 194 -13.98 -12.24 -0.23
C SER A 194 -14.67 -12.98 0.93
N ARG A 195 -13.93 -13.48 1.94
CA ARG A 195 -14.52 -14.17 3.10
C ARG A 195 -14.59 -13.27 4.34
N PRO A 196 -15.69 -13.33 5.13
CA PRO A 196 -15.82 -12.57 6.38
C PRO A 196 -14.65 -12.80 7.34
N TRP A 197 -14.10 -14.01 7.37
CA TRP A 197 -13.03 -14.41 8.27
C TRP A 197 -11.87 -13.39 8.31
N LEU A 198 -11.33 -12.99 7.14
CA LEU A 198 -10.22 -12.03 7.08
C LEU A 198 -10.62 -10.71 7.76
N TRP A 199 -11.76 -10.19 7.37
CA TRP A 199 -12.25 -8.91 7.85
C TRP A 199 -12.56 -8.98 9.34
N GLU A 200 -13.15 -10.04 9.87
CA GLU A 200 -13.34 -10.25 11.31
C GLU A 200 -12.02 -10.18 12.09
N GLN A 201 -10.93 -10.74 11.55
CA GLN A 201 -9.61 -10.66 12.19
C GLN A 201 -9.10 -9.22 12.34
N LEU A 202 -9.53 -8.31 11.47
CA LEU A 202 -9.07 -6.93 11.42
C LEU A 202 -9.95 -5.96 12.23
N ALA A 203 -10.94 -6.47 12.98
CA ALA A 203 -11.72 -5.67 13.91
C ALA A 203 -10.84 -5.04 15.01
N PRO A 204 -11.21 -3.86 15.56
CA PRO A 204 -12.36 -3.03 15.20
C PRO A 204 -12.07 -1.98 14.11
N ALA A 205 -11.01 -2.11 13.32
CA ALA A 205 -10.65 -1.09 12.32
C ALA A 205 -11.82 -0.72 11.40
N THR A 206 -11.93 0.55 11.06
CA THR A 206 -12.77 1.02 9.95
C THR A 206 -11.96 1.04 8.66
N HIS A 207 -10.67 1.36 8.73
CA HIS A 207 -9.77 1.51 7.59
C HIS A 207 -8.73 0.40 7.55
N VAL A 208 -8.71 -0.35 6.45
CA VAL A 208 -7.76 -1.44 6.23
C VAL A 208 -6.90 -1.12 5.01
N LEU A 209 -5.59 -0.98 5.21
CA LEU A 209 -4.63 -0.90 4.11
C LEU A 209 -4.14 -2.32 3.77
N ILE A 210 -4.56 -2.86 2.63
CA ILE A 210 -4.04 -4.10 2.08
C ILE A 210 -2.82 -3.80 1.21
N PHE A 211 -1.76 -4.59 1.38
CA PHE A 211 -0.62 -4.60 0.47
C PHE A 211 -0.12 -6.02 0.19
N GLN A 212 0.22 -6.29 -1.07
CA GLN A 212 0.78 -7.55 -1.54
C GLN A 212 2.31 -7.45 -1.70
N ALA A 213 2.99 -8.59 -1.82
CA ALA A 213 4.45 -8.65 -1.97
C ALA A 213 4.98 -7.97 -3.27
N ASP A 214 4.10 -7.71 -4.23
CA ASP A 214 4.35 -6.97 -5.47
C ASP A 214 3.84 -5.51 -5.42
N ALA A 215 3.59 -4.98 -4.23
CA ALA A 215 3.26 -3.58 -3.96
C ALA A 215 4.30 -2.87 -3.10
N MET A 216 4.45 -1.56 -3.32
CA MET A 216 5.33 -0.70 -2.53
C MET A 216 4.68 0.65 -2.23
N ILE A 217 4.80 1.12 -0.99
CA ILE A 217 4.57 2.52 -0.63
C ILE A 217 5.91 3.26 -0.62
N CYS A 218 5.94 4.49 -1.12
CA CYS A 218 7.18 5.21 -1.36
C CYS A 218 7.40 6.25 -0.25
N ALA A 219 8.49 6.12 0.52
CA ALA A 219 8.75 7.02 1.65
C ALA A 219 8.99 8.46 1.20
N ASN A 220 9.47 8.63 -0.04
CA ASN A 220 9.69 9.93 -0.67
C ASN A 220 8.42 10.50 -1.34
N SER A 221 7.25 9.87 -1.20
CA SER A 221 6.03 10.31 -1.89
C SER A 221 5.52 11.70 -1.46
N GLY A 222 5.95 12.18 -0.29
CA GLY A 222 5.40 13.40 0.31
C GLY A 222 3.92 13.30 0.65
N ARG A 223 3.36 12.07 0.66
CA ARG A 223 1.97 11.74 0.96
C ARG A 223 1.91 10.74 2.09
N THR A 224 0.79 10.69 2.78
CA THR A 224 0.52 9.66 3.78
C THR A 224 -0.79 8.94 3.47
N VAL A 225 -1.05 7.81 4.14
CA VAL A 225 -2.31 7.08 3.96
C VAL A 225 -3.49 7.93 4.46
N GLU A 226 -3.25 8.80 5.43
CA GLU A 226 -4.24 9.73 6.00
C GLU A 226 -4.86 10.64 4.93
N ASP A 227 -4.11 11.02 3.90
CA ASP A 227 -4.59 11.83 2.77
C ASP A 227 -5.72 11.16 1.97
N PHE A 228 -5.98 9.87 2.21
CA PHE A 228 -6.93 9.06 1.46
C PHE A 228 -8.03 8.43 2.33
N LEU A 229 -8.07 8.73 3.64
CA LEU A 229 -9.05 8.13 4.57
C LEU A 229 -10.50 8.54 4.32
N GLU A 230 -10.74 9.57 3.50
CA GLU A 230 -12.08 9.97 3.07
C GLU A 230 -12.74 8.98 2.10
N TRP A 231 -11.94 8.14 1.44
CA TRP A 231 -12.41 7.18 0.44
C TRP A 231 -12.77 5.85 1.09
N ASP A 232 -13.93 5.31 0.74
CA ASP A 232 -14.37 3.99 1.19
C ASP A 232 -13.56 2.86 0.54
N MET A 233 -13.03 3.10 -0.67
CA MET A 233 -12.06 2.23 -1.31
C MET A 233 -11.22 3.01 -2.30
N VAL A 234 -9.90 2.82 -2.26
CA VAL A 234 -8.98 3.37 -3.25
C VAL A 234 -7.82 2.40 -3.49
N GLY A 235 -7.46 2.25 -4.75
CA GLY A 235 -6.34 1.44 -5.25
C GLY A 235 -5.95 1.93 -6.63
N ALA A 236 -5.01 1.24 -7.29
CA ALA A 236 -4.63 1.64 -8.65
C ALA A 236 -5.84 1.49 -9.60
N PRO A 237 -6.24 2.53 -10.35
CA PRO A 237 -7.43 2.44 -11.18
C PRO A 237 -7.19 1.51 -12.39
N LEU A 238 -8.16 0.65 -12.65
CA LEU A 238 -8.15 -0.30 -13.77
C LEU A 238 -9.03 0.18 -14.94
N HIS A 239 -9.83 1.22 -14.73
CA HIS A 239 -10.69 1.82 -15.75
C HIS A 239 -10.74 3.35 -15.59
N PRO A 240 -10.76 4.14 -16.68
CA PRO A 240 -10.68 5.60 -16.60
C PRO A 240 -11.96 6.30 -16.09
N ARG A 241 -13.09 5.58 -16.05
CA ARG A 241 -14.43 6.15 -15.75
C ARG A 241 -15.30 5.30 -14.84
N ILE A 242 -14.92 4.06 -14.61
CA ILE A 242 -15.67 3.12 -13.79
C ILE A 242 -14.80 2.89 -12.57
N HIS A 243 -15.38 2.90 -11.38
CA HIS A 243 -14.68 2.68 -10.13
C HIS A 243 -14.24 1.21 -10.02
N TYR A 244 -13.19 0.85 -10.75
CA TYR A 244 -12.49 -0.42 -10.64
C TYR A 244 -11.08 -0.14 -10.17
N TYR A 245 -10.75 -0.68 -9.00
CA TYR A 245 -9.43 -0.53 -8.40
C TYR A 245 -8.77 -1.88 -8.23
N ASN A 246 -7.45 -1.92 -8.39
CA ASN A 246 -6.68 -3.12 -8.09
C ASN A 246 -6.57 -3.31 -6.57
N GLY A 247 -6.77 -4.55 -6.11
CA GLY A 247 -6.75 -4.90 -4.70
C GLY A 247 -5.36 -5.05 -4.05
N GLY A 248 -4.26 -5.05 -4.81
CA GLY A 248 -2.94 -5.42 -4.28
C GLY A 248 -2.16 -4.32 -3.57
N LEU A 249 -2.51 -3.05 -3.78
CA LEU A 249 -2.24 -1.94 -2.86
C LEU A 249 -3.52 -1.13 -2.77
N CYS A 250 -4.25 -1.28 -1.67
CA CYS A 250 -5.62 -0.78 -1.60
C CYS A 250 -6.01 -0.43 -0.17
N LEU A 251 -6.56 0.76 0.04
CA LEU A 251 -7.23 1.16 1.27
C LEU A 251 -8.72 0.83 1.15
N ARG A 252 -9.30 0.18 2.16
CA ARG A 252 -10.71 -0.27 2.14
C ARG A 252 -11.42 0.01 3.45
N ASN A 253 -12.70 0.37 3.36
CA ASN A 253 -13.64 0.47 4.47
C ASN A 253 -14.11 -0.94 4.88
N ARG A 254 -13.59 -1.43 6.01
CA ARG A 254 -13.90 -2.76 6.55
C ARG A 254 -15.39 -2.88 6.91
N THR A 255 -15.99 -1.84 7.50
CA THR A 255 -17.39 -1.87 7.94
C THR A 255 -18.29 -2.10 6.74
N MET A 256 -18.07 -1.36 5.66
CA MET A 256 -18.84 -1.51 4.42
C MET A 256 -18.64 -2.88 3.78
N ILE A 257 -17.42 -3.43 3.79
CA ILE A 257 -17.17 -4.80 3.33
C ILE A 257 -17.97 -5.82 4.15
N MET A 258 -17.99 -5.68 5.48
CA MET A 258 -18.76 -6.58 6.34
C MET A 258 -20.27 -6.45 6.13
N GLU A 259 -20.77 -5.26 5.83
CA GLU A 259 -22.18 -5.05 5.43
C GLU A 259 -22.51 -5.76 4.12
N ILE A 260 -21.69 -5.58 3.07
CA ILE A 260 -21.83 -6.28 1.78
C ILE A 260 -21.94 -7.79 2.00
N LEU A 261 -21.01 -8.36 2.76
CA LEU A 261 -20.98 -9.79 3.04
C LEU A 261 -22.17 -10.22 3.93
N GLY A 262 -22.58 -9.40 4.88
CA GLY A 262 -23.70 -9.66 5.79
C GLY A 262 -25.07 -9.64 5.10
N GLU A 263 -25.19 -8.97 3.96
CA GLU A 263 -26.38 -8.99 3.09
C GLU A 263 -26.49 -10.28 2.26
N GLY A 264 -25.53 -11.21 2.39
CA GLY A 264 -25.48 -12.46 1.64
C GLY A 264 -24.92 -12.31 0.23
N ARG A 265 -24.23 -11.20 -0.08
CA ARG A 265 -23.45 -11.06 -1.32
C ARG A 265 -22.21 -11.95 -1.24
N ASP A 266 -21.96 -12.70 -2.30
CA ASP A 266 -20.86 -13.66 -2.35
C ASP A 266 -20.23 -13.67 -3.74
N TRP A 267 -18.96 -13.25 -3.81
CA TRP A 267 -18.18 -13.21 -5.05
C TRP A 267 -18.08 -14.58 -5.74
N GLU A 268 -17.91 -15.66 -4.99
CA GLU A 268 -17.80 -17.01 -5.56
C GLU A 268 -19.14 -17.44 -6.15
N ALA A 269 -20.24 -17.24 -5.43
CA ALA A 269 -21.58 -17.60 -5.91
C ALA A 269 -21.98 -16.78 -7.15
N ASP A 270 -21.69 -15.47 -7.17
CA ASP A 270 -21.94 -14.61 -8.33
C ASP A 270 -21.10 -15.03 -9.54
N THR A 271 -19.84 -15.43 -9.32
CA THR A 271 -18.94 -15.89 -10.38
C THR A 271 -19.39 -17.24 -10.94
N LEU A 272 -19.68 -18.21 -10.07
CA LEU A 272 -20.09 -19.57 -10.47
C LEU A 272 -21.46 -19.60 -11.17
N SER A 273 -22.38 -18.70 -10.79
CA SER A 273 -23.68 -18.55 -11.45
C SER A 273 -23.61 -17.82 -12.79
N GLY A 274 -22.45 -17.21 -13.11
CA GLY A 274 -22.27 -16.39 -14.32
C GLY A 274 -22.82 -14.97 -14.18
N ASN A 275 -23.32 -14.58 -13.00
CA ASN A 275 -23.78 -13.22 -12.72
C ASN A 275 -22.62 -12.22 -12.63
N TRP A 276 -21.40 -12.70 -12.38
CA TRP A 276 -20.18 -11.90 -12.36
C TRP A 276 -19.11 -12.49 -13.27
N THR A 277 -18.61 -11.67 -14.20
CA THR A 277 -17.57 -12.07 -15.17
C THR A 277 -16.48 -11.01 -15.35
N GLU A 278 -16.55 -9.90 -14.61
CA GLU A 278 -15.72 -8.71 -14.87
C GLU A 278 -14.35 -8.75 -14.17
N GLY A 279 -14.15 -9.64 -13.19
CA GLY A 279 -12.84 -9.77 -12.55
C GLY A 279 -12.82 -10.45 -11.19
N GLY A 280 -11.74 -10.21 -10.45
CA GLY A 280 -11.55 -10.73 -9.10
C GLY A 280 -12.44 -10.05 -8.07
N GLU A 281 -12.17 -10.39 -6.81
CA GLU A 281 -12.84 -9.82 -5.64
C GLU A 281 -12.71 -8.29 -5.59
N ASP A 282 -11.59 -7.74 -6.05
CA ASP A 282 -11.27 -6.33 -5.95
C ASP A 282 -12.19 -5.49 -6.83
N ILE A 283 -12.36 -5.91 -8.08
CA ILE A 283 -13.33 -5.33 -9.01
C ILE A 283 -14.76 -5.57 -8.51
N TRP A 284 -15.04 -6.76 -7.94
CA TRP A 284 -16.36 -7.08 -7.42
C TRP A 284 -16.74 -6.19 -6.23
N PHE A 285 -15.88 -6.04 -5.22
CA PHE A 285 -16.12 -5.12 -4.11
C PHE A 285 -16.20 -3.68 -4.57
N SER A 286 -15.33 -3.24 -5.50
CA SER A 286 -15.43 -1.89 -6.06
C SER A 286 -16.83 -1.67 -6.65
N LYS A 287 -17.37 -2.65 -7.38
CA LYS A 287 -18.73 -2.60 -7.92
C LYS A 287 -19.81 -2.63 -6.85
N GLN A 288 -19.70 -3.51 -5.85
CA GLN A 288 -20.69 -3.59 -4.76
C GLN A 288 -20.74 -2.30 -3.92
N MET A 289 -19.58 -1.65 -3.74
CA MET A 289 -19.46 -0.35 -3.07
C MET A 289 -20.06 0.79 -3.91
N ASP A 290 -19.73 0.83 -5.21
CA ASP A 290 -20.28 1.83 -6.14
C ASP A 290 -21.81 1.76 -6.21
N LEU A 291 -22.37 0.54 -6.30
CA LEU A 291 -23.83 0.31 -6.35
C LEU A 291 -24.57 0.77 -5.10
N ARG A 292 -23.90 0.88 -3.94
CA ARG A 292 -24.50 1.36 -2.69
C ARG A 292 -24.21 2.84 -2.40
N GLY A 293 -23.54 3.55 -3.31
CA GLY A 293 -23.22 4.97 -3.15
C GLY A 293 -22.06 5.24 -2.19
N ALA A 294 -21.06 4.34 -2.16
CA ALA A 294 -19.82 4.58 -1.44
C ALA A 294 -19.09 5.84 -1.95
N HIS A 295 -18.32 6.49 -1.09
CA HIS A 295 -17.46 7.60 -1.47
C HIS A 295 -16.19 7.07 -2.13
N LEU A 296 -16.16 7.11 -3.47
CA LEU A 296 -15.10 6.54 -4.30
C LEU A 296 -14.42 7.62 -5.15
N PRO A 297 -13.07 7.61 -5.26
CA PRO A 297 -12.34 8.62 -6.01
C PRO A 297 -12.47 8.43 -7.51
N SER A 298 -12.37 9.54 -8.25
CA SER A 298 -12.14 9.45 -9.69
C SER A 298 -10.83 8.72 -10.01
N ALA A 299 -10.67 8.25 -11.26
CA ALA A 299 -9.42 7.63 -11.68
C ALA A 299 -8.19 8.55 -11.51
N GLN A 300 -8.37 9.87 -11.61
CA GLN A 300 -7.27 10.83 -11.42
C GLN A 300 -6.82 10.92 -9.96
N GLU A 301 -7.76 10.93 -9.02
CA GLU A 301 -7.48 10.92 -7.58
C GLU A 301 -6.90 9.58 -7.13
N ALA A 302 -7.44 8.48 -7.65
CA ALA A 302 -6.93 7.14 -7.37
C ALA A 302 -5.48 6.93 -7.84
N MET A 303 -5.08 7.55 -8.96
CA MET A 303 -3.69 7.56 -9.42
C MET A 303 -2.73 8.29 -8.45
N LEU A 304 -3.22 9.17 -7.58
CA LEU A 304 -2.38 9.78 -6.54
C LEU A 304 -2.12 8.79 -5.39
N PHE A 305 -3.00 7.82 -5.17
CA PHE A 305 -2.80 6.76 -4.19
C PHE A 305 -1.87 5.66 -4.71
N ALA A 306 -2.23 5.04 -5.83
CA ALA A 306 -1.44 3.94 -6.39
C ALA A 306 -1.41 3.92 -7.91
N ALA A 307 -0.26 3.53 -8.47
CA ALA A 307 -0.09 3.32 -9.91
C ALA A 307 0.35 1.89 -10.25
N GLU A 308 -0.28 1.32 -11.29
CA GLU A 308 0.06 -0.01 -11.82
C GLU A 308 0.52 -0.02 -13.29
N HIS A 309 -0.13 0.76 -14.15
CA HIS A 309 0.10 0.73 -15.59
C HIS A 309 0.94 1.91 -16.11
N PRO A 310 1.58 1.80 -17.29
CA PRO A 310 2.40 2.87 -17.86
C PRO A 310 1.64 4.17 -18.08
N TRP A 311 0.32 4.11 -18.32
CA TRP A 311 -0.49 5.30 -18.54
C TRP A 311 -0.74 6.11 -17.25
N HIS A 312 -0.46 5.54 -16.07
CA HIS A 312 -0.40 6.25 -14.79
C HIS A 312 0.95 6.96 -14.55
N ILE A 313 2.00 6.59 -15.31
CA ILE A 313 3.38 7.01 -15.06
C ILE A 313 3.84 7.88 -16.23
N LYS A 314 3.55 9.17 -16.12
CA LYS A 314 3.91 10.21 -17.09
C LYS A 314 4.48 11.41 -16.36
N ASP A 315 5.34 12.17 -17.03
CA ASP A 315 5.99 13.35 -16.42
C ASP A 315 4.96 14.43 -16.01
N SER A 316 3.79 14.45 -16.66
CA SER A 316 2.68 15.34 -16.32
C SER A 316 1.83 14.87 -15.15
N ILE A 317 2.03 13.64 -14.66
CA ILE A 317 1.29 13.05 -13.55
C ILE A 317 2.16 13.14 -12.29
N LYS A 318 1.59 13.69 -11.22
CA LYS A 318 2.28 13.74 -9.92
C LYS A 318 2.58 12.30 -9.46
N PRO A 319 3.77 12.04 -8.89
CA PRO A 319 4.06 10.72 -8.37
C PRO A 319 3.03 10.24 -7.34
N PRO A 320 2.67 8.94 -7.35
CA PRO A 320 1.72 8.35 -6.43
C PRO A 320 2.32 8.15 -5.03
N PHE A 321 1.45 7.89 -4.06
CA PHE A 321 1.84 7.38 -2.74
C PHE A 321 2.51 6.00 -2.84
N GLY A 322 2.05 5.13 -3.73
CA GLY A 322 2.66 3.82 -3.96
C GLY A 322 2.44 3.23 -5.36
N TYR A 323 2.93 2.01 -5.53
CA TYR A 323 2.88 1.26 -6.78
C TYR A 323 2.47 -0.18 -6.52
N HIS A 324 1.84 -0.80 -7.52
CA HIS A 324 1.48 -2.22 -7.48
C HIS A 324 1.69 -2.84 -8.87
N LYS A 325 2.28 -4.05 -8.94
CA LYS A 325 2.55 -4.80 -10.19
C LYS A 325 3.30 -4.04 -11.29
N VAL A 326 3.96 -2.93 -10.98
CA VAL A 326 4.71 -2.15 -11.97
C VAL A 326 5.86 -2.93 -12.60
N HIS A 327 6.45 -3.89 -11.89
CA HIS A 327 7.45 -4.82 -12.46
C HIS A 327 6.90 -5.67 -13.61
N LYS A 328 5.58 -5.90 -13.63
CA LYS A 328 4.90 -6.65 -14.69
C LYS A 328 4.31 -5.71 -15.75
N TYR A 329 3.52 -4.73 -15.34
CA TYR A 329 2.74 -3.92 -16.26
C TYR A 329 3.45 -2.65 -16.74
N ALA A 330 4.43 -2.16 -15.98
CA ALA A 330 5.19 -0.95 -16.27
C ALA A 330 6.71 -1.17 -16.21
N ALA A 331 7.17 -2.36 -16.62
CA ALA A 331 8.59 -2.73 -16.58
C ALA A 331 9.51 -1.71 -17.29
N GLY A 332 9.04 -1.12 -18.40
CA GLY A 332 9.76 -0.07 -19.13
C GLY A 332 9.81 1.29 -18.43
N LYS A 333 9.18 1.44 -17.26
CA LYS A 333 9.16 2.66 -16.45
C LYS A 333 9.94 2.52 -15.14
N MET A 334 10.57 1.37 -14.88
CA MET A 334 11.19 1.09 -13.58
C MET A 334 12.29 2.07 -13.19
N GLU A 335 13.10 2.55 -14.14
CA GLU A 335 14.11 3.58 -13.87
C GLU A 335 13.46 4.89 -13.41
N GLN A 336 12.42 5.33 -14.11
CA GLN A 336 11.63 6.51 -13.74
C GLN A 336 10.95 6.34 -12.38
N ILE A 337 10.38 5.16 -12.11
CA ILE A 337 9.76 4.85 -10.81
C ILE A 337 10.81 4.92 -9.69
N ALA A 338 11.98 4.31 -9.90
CA ALA A 338 13.03 4.22 -8.89
C ALA A 338 13.66 5.58 -8.53
N GLN A 339 13.63 6.56 -9.43
CA GLN A 339 14.05 7.93 -9.12
C GLN A 339 13.20 8.55 -8.00
N TRP A 340 11.91 8.20 -7.97
CA TRP A 340 10.98 8.67 -6.95
C TRP A 340 10.85 7.72 -5.77
N CYS A 341 10.86 6.41 -6.05
CA CYS A 341 10.57 5.33 -5.13
C CYS A 341 11.69 4.29 -5.20
N PRO A 342 12.89 4.60 -4.67
CA PRO A 342 14.04 3.69 -4.71
C PRO A 342 13.75 2.33 -4.06
N GLU A 343 12.80 2.27 -3.14
CA GLU A 343 12.38 1.08 -2.41
C GLU A 343 11.56 0.11 -3.28
N ILE A 344 11.16 0.50 -4.50
CA ILE A 344 10.38 -0.35 -5.42
C ILE A 344 11.05 -1.69 -5.72
N ALA A 345 12.38 -1.78 -5.56
CA ALA A 345 13.15 -3.02 -5.70
C ALA A 345 12.86 -4.06 -4.61
N LEU A 346 12.26 -3.66 -3.48
CA LEU A 346 11.77 -4.58 -2.44
C LEU A 346 10.47 -5.27 -2.85
N ALA A 347 9.64 -4.63 -3.68
CA ALA A 347 8.52 -5.29 -4.33
C ALA A 347 9.02 -6.11 -5.54
N ALA A 348 8.37 -7.22 -5.84
CA ALA A 348 8.71 -8.05 -7.00
C ALA A 348 7.50 -8.82 -7.50
N PRO A 349 7.45 -9.22 -8.79
CA PRO A 349 6.32 -9.98 -9.31
C PRO A 349 5.99 -11.19 -8.44
N GLY A 350 4.70 -11.36 -8.11
CA GLY A 350 4.22 -12.54 -7.40
C GLY A 350 4.45 -13.82 -8.19
N LYS A 351 4.53 -14.96 -7.48
CA LYS A 351 4.73 -16.30 -8.06
C LYS A 351 3.45 -16.91 -8.67
N LEU A 352 2.30 -16.24 -8.52
CA LEU A 352 1.02 -16.74 -9.02
C LEU A 352 0.92 -16.49 -10.53
N GLU A 353 0.52 -17.52 -11.27
CA GLU A 353 0.32 -17.43 -12.73
C GLU A 353 -0.69 -16.33 -13.10
N PRO A 354 -0.54 -15.67 -14.27
CA PRO A 354 -1.53 -14.72 -14.79
C PRO A 354 -2.92 -15.36 -14.89
N SER A 355 -3.97 -14.57 -14.70
CA SER A 355 -5.33 -15.02 -15.07
C SER A 355 -5.36 -15.26 -16.58
N THR A 356 -5.69 -16.48 -16.99
CA THR A 356 -6.04 -16.81 -18.37
C THR A 356 -7.27 -16.05 -18.82
#